data_AF-A0A260WT09-F1
#
_entry.id   AF-A0A260WT09-F1
#
_cell.length_a   1.000
_cell.length_b   1.000
_cell.length_c   1.000
_cell.angle_alpha   90.00
_cell.angle_beta   90.00
_cell.angle_gamma   90.00
#
_symmetry.space_group_name_H-M   'P 1'
#
loop_
_entity.id
_entity.type
_entity.pdbx_description
1 polymer ?
#
loop_
_entity_poly.entity_id
_entity_poly.type
_entity_poly.pdbx_seq_one_letter_code
_entity_poly.pdbx_strand_id
1 'polypeptide(L)'
;MTRYDGGGVKIERSDVGHADDDLNTPIVQATTSGPAKPESSIDKYVRSLLAVVGIPTLIIFIGNWIPEIGLWGFYRTIADQVAPVAGGWPLLREAAPGWAFDHWTGLQGLGFVLVLALYISVHIKSPLARIVLVPFAGAVAALYALAALISLFAGAIPSSTVGLLLCVIAAALGAKIGYQAMTSTVTIGKVPTPMALAAAIAAGVTVLPALSVGRWATAQSLTDQAAALTRDNSEFMDAFLHVATFLQWLTGAAIVGFAFSIVDIAVAVGRKSLIKPIITSVVLLGLIIITAGGASSTSKTASTELATLGPGEEVQNCTAWWTTDAVPATTFAVAGGGCDVVRIYEGKVRISETPLGFNAQSTSTWTTTTGSPITVPTPTASYGQTIVVAGAQGSRSPGAFNLAGVGFQSGAINWTYTCANYDPFAFTFSGSQGADNIDGAVFTPPGEGRSVIVNCLGRVLHINPDNGAVF
;
A
#
# COMPACT_ATOMS: atom_id res chain seq x y z
N MET A 1 65.87 -24.61 49.10
CA MET A 1 65.42 -25.93 49.56
C MET A 1 64.26 -25.74 50.53
N THR A 2 63.29 -26.63 50.39
CA THR A 2 61.94 -26.69 50.98
C THR A 2 61.83 -26.68 52.51
N ARG A 3 60.67 -26.15 52.95
CA ARG A 3 59.74 -26.60 54.00
C ARG A 3 60.16 -26.73 55.48
N TYR A 4 59.38 -26.04 56.32
CA TYR A 4 58.71 -26.51 57.55
C TYR A 4 57.40 -25.68 57.62
N ASP A 5 56.17 -26.20 57.49
CA ASP A 5 55.35 -27.02 58.40
C ASP A 5 55.17 -26.50 59.83
N GLY A 6 53.90 -26.38 60.23
CA GLY A 6 53.46 -26.37 61.63
C GLY A 6 52.91 -25.04 62.14
N GLY A 7 51.59 -24.89 62.07
CA GLY A 7 50.86 -23.80 62.72
C GLY A 7 50.97 -23.82 64.25
N GLY A 8 50.91 -22.64 64.84
CA GLY A 8 50.86 -22.43 66.28
C GLY A 8 50.28 -21.06 66.60
N VAL A 9 49.09 -21.06 67.19
CA VAL A 9 48.37 -19.91 67.74
C VAL A 9 49.22 -19.17 68.76
N LYS A 10 49.19 -17.83 68.75
CA LYS A 10 49.53 -17.00 69.92
C LYS A 10 48.56 -15.83 70.10
N ILE A 11 48.21 -15.67 71.36
CA ILE A 11 47.20 -14.85 72.02
C ILE A 11 47.87 -13.57 72.54
N GLU A 12 47.15 -12.45 72.63
CA GLU A 12 47.35 -11.43 73.69
C GLU A 12 46.13 -10.49 73.73
N ARG A 13 45.21 -10.64 74.70
CA ARG A 13 45.07 -9.87 75.97
C ARG A 13 45.03 -8.34 75.71
N SER A 14 44.00 -7.62 76.12
CA SER A 14 43.75 -7.37 77.55
C SER A 14 42.34 -6.86 77.89
N ASP A 15 41.86 -7.29 79.05
CA ASP A 15 41.08 -6.56 80.06
C ASP A 15 39.61 -6.16 79.81
N VAL A 16 38.74 -7.04 80.33
CA VAL A 16 37.61 -6.72 81.23
C VAL A 16 38.06 -5.61 82.20
N GLY A 17 37.37 -4.51 82.49
CA GLY A 17 35.96 -4.17 82.43
C GLY A 17 35.70 -3.31 83.69
N HIS A 18 34.99 -2.19 83.55
CA HIS A 18 34.34 -1.46 84.66
C HIS A 18 33.05 -0.84 84.11
N ALA A 19 32.08 -0.77 85.02
CA ALA A 19 30.64 -0.81 84.82
C ALA A 19 30.00 0.53 84.42
N ASP A 20 28.66 0.45 84.29
CA ASP A 20 27.62 1.48 84.19
C ASP A 20 27.23 1.84 82.74
N ASP A 21 26.20 1.22 82.13
CA ASP A 21 24.76 1.24 82.49
C ASP A 21 24.21 2.66 82.69
N ASP A 22 24.20 3.46 81.61
CA ASP A 22 23.16 4.47 81.38
C ASP A 22 23.28 5.01 79.95
N LEU A 23 22.59 4.39 78.98
CA LEU A 23 22.12 4.96 77.69
C LEU A 23 21.65 3.88 76.70
N ASN A 24 21.06 2.79 77.21
CA ASN A 24 20.46 1.75 76.38
C ASN A 24 18.97 2.08 76.11
N THR A 25 18.72 3.10 75.28
CA THR A 25 17.49 3.18 74.49
C THR A 25 17.84 2.92 73.03
N PRO A 26 17.65 1.69 72.51
CA PRO A 26 17.73 1.47 71.08
C PRO A 26 16.58 2.25 70.42
N ILE A 27 16.95 3.20 69.57
CA ILE A 27 16.06 3.82 68.59
C ILE A 27 15.49 2.68 67.75
N VAL A 28 14.22 2.34 67.98
CA VAL A 28 13.47 1.45 67.11
C VAL A 28 13.33 2.17 65.76
N GLN A 29 14.27 1.93 64.84
CA GLN A 29 14.03 2.14 63.43
C GLN A 29 12.89 1.20 63.04
N ALA A 30 11.68 1.75 62.93
CA ALA A 30 10.57 1.11 62.26
C ALA A 30 11.00 0.83 60.82
N THR A 31 11.60 -0.35 60.60
CA THR A 31 11.75 -0.92 59.28
C THR A 31 10.34 -1.31 58.85
N THR A 32 9.68 -0.37 58.16
CA THR A 32 8.50 -0.67 57.36
C THR A 32 8.90 -1.68 56.29
N SER A 33 8.88 -2.96 56.66
CA SER A 33 8.86 -4.11 55.76
C SER A 33 7.49 -4.14 55.09
N GLY A 34 7.24 -3.15 54.25
CA GLY A 34 6.23 -3.31 53.21
C GLY A 34 6.64 -4.48 52.32
N PRO A 35 5.70 -5.29 51.81
CA PRO A 35 6.04 -6.36 50.87
C PRO A 35 6.85 -5.74 49.72
N ALA A 36 8.02 -6.30 49.45
CA ALA A 36 8.89 -5.89 48.35
C ALA A 36 8.02 -5.77 47.09
N LYS A 37 7.83 -4.54 46.59
CA LYS A 37 7.10 -4.31 45.35
C LYS A 37 7.72 -5.23 44.29
N PRO A 38 6.92 -6.05 43.58
CA PRO A 38 7.47 -6.92 42.55
C PRO A 38 8.25 -6.06 41.55
N GLU A 39 9.50 -6.46 41.26
CA GLU A 39 10.35 -5.83 40.25
C GLU A 39 9.54 -5.71 38.95
N SER A 40 9.10 -4.49 38.64
CA SER A 40 8.34 -4.28 37.41
C SER A 40 9.33 -4.26 36.25
N SER A 41 9.33 -5.29 35.41
CA SER A 41 10.22 -5.29 34.25
C SER A 41 9.77 -4.21 33.25
N ILE A 42 10.60 -3.19 33.08
CA ILE A 42 10.43 -2.14 32.06
C ILE A 42 10.28 -2.76 30.65
N ASP A 43 10.91 -3.92 30.44
CA ASP A 43 10.82 -4.76 29.25
C ASP A 43 9.37 -5.02 28.81
N LYS A 44 8.44 -5.31 29.74
CA LYS A 44 7.03 -5.53 29.39
C LYS A 44 6.40 -4.28 28.77
N TYR A 45 6.64 -3.11 29.33
CA TYR A 45 6.07 -1.85 28.84
C TYR A 45 6.67 -1.44 27.51
N VAL A 46 7.98 -1.64 27.33
CA VAL A 46 8.68 -1.31 26.08
C VAL A 46 8.23 -2.22 24.94
N ARG A 47 8.00 -3.51 25.20
CA ARG A 47 7.39 -4.44 24.22
C ARG A 47 5.96 -4.04 23.86
N SER A 48 5.16 -3.69 24.86
CA SER A 48 3.78 -3.21 24.62
C SER A 48 3.78 -1.93 23.79
N LEU A 49 4.68 -0.99 24.08
CA LEU A 49 4.84 0.25 23.31
C LEU A 49 5.28 -0.03 21.86
N LEU A 50 6.24 -0.93 21.67
CA LEU A 50 6.65 -1.37 20.34
C LEU A 50 5.51 -2.03 19.55
N ALA A 51 4.64 -2.79 20.20
CA ALA A 51 3.47 -3.37 19.54
C ALA A 51 2.42 -2.32 19.18
N VAL A 52 2.10 -1.41 20.13
CA VAL A 52 1.11 -0.34 19.96
C VAL A 52 1.49 0.61 18.82
N VAL A 53 2.78 0.88 18.64
CA VAL A 53 3.27 1.76 17.58
C VAL A 53 3.64 0.99 16.31
N GLY A 54 4.39 -0.10 16.47
CA GLY A 54 4.97 -0.85 15.35
C GLY A 54 3.92 -1.54 14.48
N ILE A 55 2.83 -2.06 15.06
CA ILE A 55 1.77 -2.71 14.26
C ILE A 55 1.06 -1.67 13.36
N PRO A 56 0.56 -0.52 13.86
CA PRO A 56 0.05 0.56 13.02
C PRO A 56 1.02 1.05 11.95
N THR A 57 2.27 1.30 12.32
CA THR A 57 3.30 1.74 11.35
C THR A 57 3.51 0.70 10.25
N LEU A 58 3.51 -0.59 10.60
CA LEU A 58 3.64 -1.68 9.64
C LEU A 58 2.45 -1.77 8.69
N ILE A 59 1.23 -1.58 9.20
CA ILE A 59 0.01 -1.56 8.37
C ILE A 59 0.10 -0.40 7.36
N ILE A 60 0.43 0.82 7.77
CA ILE A 60 0.55 1.92 6.80
C ILE A 60 1.70 1.67 5.82
N PHE A 61 2.83 1.14 6.28
CA PHE A 61 3.97 0.80 5.42
C PHE A 61 3.60 -0.23 4.34
N ILE A 62 2.89 -1.30 4.70
CA ILE A 62 2.39 -2.29 3.73
C ILE A 62 1.50 -1.62 2.68
N GLY A 63 0.59 -0.72 3.11
CA GLY A 63 -0.36 -0.07 2.21
C GLY A 63 0.33 0.86 1.21
N ASN A 64 1.40 1.53 1.64
CA ASN A 64 2.18 2.43 0.79
C ASN A 64 3.01 1.69 -0.27
N TRP A 65 3.50 0.50 0.04
CA TRP A 65 4.37 -0.28 -0.85
C TRP A 65 3.65 -1.40 -1.61
N ILE A 66 2.41 -1.68 -1.23
CA ILE A 66 1.52 -2.64 -1.90
C ILE A 66 0.16 -1.95 -2.10
N PRO A 67 0.08 -0.96 -3.01
CA PRO A 67 -1.14 -0.19 -3.25
C PRO A 67 -2.34 -1.08 -3.63
N GLU A 68 -2.08 -2.26 -4.20
CA GLU A 68 -3.09 -3.25 -4.57
C GLU A 68 -3.93 -3.72 -3.38
N ILE A 69 -3.35 -3.76 -2.17
CA ILE A 69 -4.03 -4.15 -0.93
C ILE A 69 -4.82 -2.98 -0.34
N GLY A 70 -4.40 -1.73 -0.61
CA GLY A 70 -5.09 -0.52 -0.20
C GLY A 70 -6.52 -0.39 -0.74
N LEU A 71 -6.85 -1.13 -1.80
CA LEU A 71 -8.17 -1.18 -2.41
C LEU A 71 -9.11 -2.21 -1.77
N TRP A 72 -8.59 -3.13 -0.96
CA TRP A 72 -9.42 -4.06 -0.23
C TRP A 72 -10.13 -3.32 0.90
N GLY A 73 -11.47 -3.24 0.83
CA GLY A 73 -12.27 -2.43 1.77
C GLY A 73 -11.99 -2.72 3.25
N PHE A 74 -11.70 -3.98 3.59
CA PHE A 74 -11.27 -4.38 4.93
C PHE A 74 -9.93 -3.75 5.34
N TYR A 75 -8.92 -3.85 4.48
CA TYR A 75 -7.59 -3.31 4.75
C TYR A 75 -7.63 -1.79 4.89
N ARG A 76 -8.36 -1.12 3.99
CA ARG A 76 -8.58 0.31 4.05
C ARG A 76 -9.23 0.74 5.35
N THR A 77 -10.26 0.02 5.80
CA THR A 77 -10.93 0.30 7.08
C THR A 77 -9.94 0.21 8.25
N ILE A 78 -9.08 -0.81 8.26
CA ILE A 78 -8.06 -0.96 9.31
C ILE A 78 -7.02 0.15 9.23
N ALA A 79 -6.51 0.44 8.03
CA ALA A 79 -5.50 1.46 7.79
C ALA A 79 -6.01 2.85 8.23
N ASP A 80 -7.24 3.22 7.86
CA ASP A 80 -7.87 4.49 8.25
C ASP A 80 -8.04 4.57 9.78
N GLN A 81 -8.33 3.44 10.46
CA GLN A 81 -8.44 3.39 11.91
C GLN A 81 -7.10 3.55 12.64
N VAL A 82 -5.99 3.04 12.08
CA VAL A 82 -4.68 3.09 12.73
C VAL A 82 -3.79 4.25 12.25
N ALA A 83 -4.22 4.95 11.20
CA ALA A 83 -3.53 6.09 10.59
C ALA A 83 -3.03 7.13 11.62
N PRO A 84 -3.80 7.56 12.64
CA PRO A 84 -3.33 8.52 13.64
C PRO A 84 -2.04 8.12 14.38
N VAL A 85 -1.86 6.82 14.67
CA VAL A 85 -0.69 6.31 15.42
C VAL A 85 0.54 6.26 14.54
N ALA A 86 0.34 5.88 13.28
CA ALA A 86 1.38 5.90 12.29
C ALA A 86 1.67 7.33 11.77
N GLY A 87 0.92 8.34 12.24
CA GLY A 87 1.00 9.73 11.75
C GLY A 87 0.56 9.90 10.30
N GLY A 88 -0.24 8.96 9.78
CA GLY A 88 -0.80 8.98 8.42
C GLY A 88 -2.15 9.68 8.35
N TRP A 89 -2.51 10.11 7.14
CA TRP A 89 -3.88 10.45 6.76
C TRP A 89 -4.56 9.21 6.16
N PRO A 90 -5.91 9.10 6.14
CA PRO A 90 -6.61 8.06 5.39
C PRO A 90 -6.04 7.86 3.98
N LEU A 91 -5.94 6.60 3.54
CA LEU A 91 -5.18 6.16 2.35
C LEU A 91 -5.65 6.75 1.00
N LEU A 92 -6.74 7.54 0.98
CA LEU A 92 -7.17 8.28 -0.21
C LEU A 92 -6.98 9.78 -0.05
N ARG A 93 -6.42 10.38 -1.11
CA ARG A 93 -6.27 11.83 -1.38
C ARG A 93 -7.52 12.68 -1.14
N GLU A 94 -8.70 12.06 -1.09
CA GLU A 94 -10.00 12.74 -1.03
C GLU A 94 -10.49 13.03 0.40
N ALA A 95 -9.79 12.56 1.44
CA ALA A 95 -10.30 12.59 2.82
C ALA A 95 -9.78 13.73 3.72
N ALA A 96 -8.96 14.68 3.24
CA ALA A 96 -8.92 16.01 3.83
C ALA A 96 -8.62 17.11 2.81
N PRO A 97 -9.45 18.16 2.75
CA PRO A 97 -9.10 19.38 2.06
C PRO A 97 -8.19 20.24 2.93
N GLY A 98 -6.95 20.49 2.47
CA GLY A 98 -6.34 21.82 2.59
C GLY A 98 -5.35 22.10 3.73
N TRP A 99 -4.38 21.22 4.02
CA TRP A 99 -3.22 21.60 4.85
C TRP A 99 -1.89 21.49 4.08
N ALA A 100 -1.10 22.57 4.08
CA ALA A 100 0.16 22.68 3.32
C ALA A 100 1.31 21.77 3.81
N PHE A 101 1.05 20.85 4.75
CA PHE A 101 2.03 19.93 5.35
C PHE A 101 1.68 18.44 5.17
N ASP A 102 0.73 18.11 4.28
CA ASP A 102 0.10 16.78 4.09
C ASP A 102 1.04 15.61 3.69
N HIS A 103 2.36 15.80 3.66
CA HIS A 103 3.31 14.79 3.15
C HIS A 103 4.53 14.55 4.03
N TRP A 104 4.61 15.11 5.25
CA TRP A 104 5.83 14.90 6.05
C TRP A 104 5.84 13.53 6.75
N THR A 105 6.28 12.51 6.00
CA THR A 105 6.63 11.17 6.47
C THR A 105 7.70 11.16 7.57
N GLY A 106 8.36 12.30 7.81
CA GLY A 106 9.42 12.47 8.80
C GLY A 106 8.98 12.24 10.25
N LEU A 107 7.79 12.73 10.66
CA LEU A 107 7.27 12.53 12.02
C LEU A 107 6.99 11.04 12.33
N GLN A 108 6.60 10.28 11.30
CA GLN A 108 6.22 8.87 11.35
C GLN A 108 7.47 7.98 11.54
N GLY A 109 8.49 8.23 10.72
CA GLY A 109 9.80 7.60 10.86
C GLY A 109 10.46 7.93 12.21
N LEU A 110 10.34 9.18 12.67
CA LEU A 110 10.88 9.61 13.97
C LEU A 110 10.20 8.87 15.14
N GLY A 111 8.88 8.75 15.16
CA GLY A 111 8.15 8.04 16.23
C GLY A 111 8.57 6.58 16.36
N PHE A 112 8.62 5.85 15.25
CA PHE A 112 9.06 4.45 15.23
C PHE A 112 10.54 4.29 15.61
N VAL A 113 11.42 5.15 15.07
CA VAL A 113 12.85 5.14 15.41
C VAL A 113 13.09 5.40 16.89
N LEU A 114 12.33 6.32 17.51
CA LEU A 114 12.42 6.60 18.94
C LEU A 114 12.00 5.39 19.79
N VAL A 115 10.93 4.69 19.41
CA VAL A 115 10.48 3.47 20.10
C VAL A 115 11.46 2.31 19.90
N LEU A 116 12.04 2.17 18.71
CA LEU A 116 13.06 1.16 18.43
C LEU A 116 14.36 1.44 19.19
N ALA A 117 14.79 2.70 19.23
CA ALA A 117 15.94 3.13 20.02
C ALA A 117 15.72 2.83 21.50
N LEU A 118 14.53 3.15 22.03
CA LEU A 118 14.14 2.81 23.40
C LEU A 118 14.22 1.30 23.67
N TYR A 119 13.70 0.48 22.75
CA TYR A 119 13.79 -0.99 22.84
C TYR A 119 15.23 -1.50 22.88
N ILE A 120 16.08 -1.01 21.96
CA ILE A 120 17.49 -1.38 21.90
C ILE A 120 18.23 -0.95 23.18
N SER A 121 17.98 0.28 23.67
CA SER A 121 18.62 0.81 24.88
C SER A 121 18.33 -0.01 26.14
N VAL A 122 17.15 -0.64 26.23
CA VAL A 122 16.80 -1.55 27.35
C VAL A 122 17.60 -2.85 27.31
N HIS A 123 18.03 -3.28 26.11
CA HIS A 123 18.67 -4.57 25.88
C HIS A 123 20.20 -4.50 25.80
N ILE A 124 20.77 -3.31 25.62
CA ILE A 124 22.22 -3.09 25.69
C ILE A 124 22.68 -3.11 27.15
N LYS A 125 23.63 -3.99 27.48
CA LYS A 125 24.28 -4.06 28.81
C LYS A 125 25.32 -2.96 28.99
N SER A 126 24.92 -1.69 28.90
CA SER A 126 25.81 -0.54 29.10
C SER A 126 25.16 0.53 29.99
N PRO A 127 25.90 1.10 30.96
CA PRO A 127 25.39 2.22 31.77
C PRO A 127 25.09 3.47 30.92
N LEU A 128 25.78 3.66 29.79
CA LEU A 128 25.48 4.73 28.83
C LEU A 128 24.07 4.57 28.23
N ALA A 129 23.61 3.34 27.99
CA ALA A 129 22.28 3.09 27.44
C ALA A 129 21.14 3.55 28.37
N ARG A 130 21.40 3.62 29.69
CA ARG A 130 20.44 4.12 30.69
C ARG A 130 20.26 5.64 30.65
N ILE A 131 21.33 6.38 30.33
CA ILE A 131 21.29 7.84 30.21
C ILE A 131 20.38 8.28 29.06
N VAL A 132 20.34 7.49 27.98
CA VAL A 132 19.52 7.81 26.80
C VAL A 132 18.07 7.31 26.92
N LEU A 133 17.77 6.40 27.86
CA LEU A 133 16.46 5.76 28.00
C LEU A 133 15.36 6.73 28.45
N VAL A 134 15.68 7.62 29.40
CA VAL A 134 14.76 8.65 29.88
C VAL A 134 14.40 9.70 28.81
N PRO A 135 15.37 10.33 28.10
CA PRO A 135 15.03 11.29 27.05
C PRO A 135 14.28 10.65 25.87
N PHE A 136 14.58 9.39 25.50
CA PHE A 136 13.79 8.69 24.49
C PHE A 136 12.35 8.43 24.95
N ALA A 137 12.15 7.96 26.18
CA ALA A 137 10.80 7.72 26.72
C ALA A 137 9.98 9.01 26.80
N GLY A 138 10.60 10.13 27.18
CA GLY A 138 9.98 11.45 27.20
C GLY A 138 9.62 11.97 25.79
N ALA A 139 10.52 11.79 24.82
CA ALA A 139 10.26 12.17 23.43
C ALA A 139 9.09 11.38 22.82
N VAL A 140 9.03 10.07 23.07
CA VAL A 140 7.89 9.23 22.67
C VAL A 140 6.59 9.74 23.30
N ALA A 141 6.58 9.99 24.61
CA ALA A 141 5.38 10.45 25.31
C ALA A 141 4.84 11.77 24.74
N ALA A 142 5.72 12.75 24.53
CA ALA A 142 5.37 14.05 23.96
C ALA A 142 4.85 13.93 22.52
N LEU A 143 5.51 13.12 21.69
CA LEU A 143 5.14 12.95 20.28
C LEU A 143 3.76 12.33 20.11
N TYR A 144 3.44 11.25 20.83
CA TYR A 144 2.14 10.59 20.72
C TYR A 144 1.01 11.38 21.39
N ALA A 145 1.30 12.16 22.43
CA ALA A 145 0.34 13.10 23.00
C ALA A 145 -0.01 14.23 22.00
N LEU A 146 1.00 14.77 21.31
CA LEU A 146 0.80 15.76 20.26
C LEU A 146 0.01 15.19 19.07
N ALA A 147 0.31 13.95 18.65
CA ALA A 147 -0.43 13.27 17.59
C ALA A 147 -1.92 13.10 17.95
N ALA A 148 -2.23 12.67 19.18
CA ALA A 148 -3.61 12.55 19.65
C ALA A 148 -4.36 13.89 19.64
N LEU A 149 -3.70 14.98 20.05
CA LEU A 149 -4.27 16.33 20.01
C LEU A 149 -4.56 16.78 18.59
N ILE A 150 -3.62 16.60 17.66
CA ILE A 150 -3.80 16.98 16.25
C ILE A 150 -4.99 16.20 15.64
N SER A 151 -5.08 14.90 15.88
CA SER A 151 -6.20 14.08 15.37
C SER A 151 -7.57 14.50 15.93
N LEU A 152 -7.63 14.95 17.19
CA LEU A 152 -8.85 15.50 17.79
C LEU A 152 -9.29 16.79 17.12
N PHE A 153 -8.37 17.73 16.91
CA PHE A 153 -8.68 19.04 16.30
C PHE A 153 -8.96 18.96 14.79
N ALA A 154 -8.46 17.92 14.11
CA ALA A 154 -8.74 17.67 12.70
C ALA A 154 -10.12 17.02 12.44
N GLY A 155 -10.92 16.75 13.47
CA GLY A 155 -12.26 16.17 13.31
C GLY A 155 -12.28 14.68 12.95
N ALA A 156 -11.17 13.96 13.12
CA ALA A 156 -11.00 12.56 12.70
C ALA A 156 -11.72 11.51 13.58
N ILE A 157 -12.53 11.94 14.56
CA ILE A 157 -13.15 11.07 15.58
C ILE A 157 -14.06 9.98 14.96
N PRO A 158 -14.89 10.25 13.94
CA PRO A 158 -15.77 9.23 13.35
C PRO A 158 -15.01 8.13 12.58
N SER A 159 -13.84 8.47 12.01
CA SER A 159 -13.08 7.62 11.09
C SER A 159 -11.84 6.96 11.70
N SER A 160 -11.40 7.36 12.90
CA SER A 160 -10.10 6.94 13.45
C SER A 160 -10.03 6.80 14.98
N THR A 161 -11.14 6.43 15.62
CA THR A 161 -11.24 6.30 17.09
C THR A 161 -10.20 5.35 17.68
N VAL A 162 -9.89 4.25 17.00
CA VAL A 162 -8.90 3.26 17.46
C VAL A 162 -7.50 3.85 17.49
N GLY A 163 -7.10 4.58 16.45
CA GLY A 163 -5.78 5.20 16.36
C GLY A 163 -5.57 6.27 17.41
N LEU A 164 -6.60 7.05 17.71
CA LEU A 164 -6.57 8.03 18.79
C LEU A 164 -6.35 7.37 20.16
N LEU A 165 -7.06 6.27 20.44
CA LEU A 165 -6.87 5.49 21.66
C LEU A 165 -5.44 4.94 21.77
N LEU A 166 -4.90 4.41 20.67
CA LEU A 166 -3.54 3.88 20.61
C LEU A 166 -2.47 4.97 20.83
N CYS A 167 -2.67 6.20 20.33
CA CYS A 167 -1.79 7.33 20.63
C CYS A 167 -1.77 7.66 22.13
N VAL A 168 -2.95 7.68 22.77
CA VAL A 168 -3.05 7.92 24.23
C VAL A 168 -2.37 6.80 25.02
N ILE A 169 -2.56 5.54 24.61
CA ILE A 169 -1.88 4.38 25.22
C ILE A 169 -0.37 4.49 25.04
N ALA A 170 0.12 4.84 23.85
CA ALA A 170 1.55 5.01 23.57
C ALA A 170 2.17 6.11 24.44
N ALA A 171 1.48 7.25 24.57
CA ALA A 171 1.91 8.35 25.43
C ALA A 171 1.99 7.92 26.91
N ALA A 172 0.96 7.21 27.41
CA ALA A 172 0.93 6.70 28.77
C ALA A 172 2.04 5.65 29.04
N LEU A 173 2.30 4.76 28.08
CA LEU A 173 3.38 3.78 28.17
C LEU A 173 4.76 4.46 28.17
N GLY A 174 5.00 5.44 27.30
CA GLY A 174 6.24 6.23 27.27
C GLY A 174 6.49 6.95 28.60
N ALA A 175 5.48 7.64 29.13
CA ALA A 175 5.57 8.32 30.43
C ALA A 175 5.85 7.33 31.57
N LYS A 176 5.20 6.16 31.57
CA LYS A 176 5.42 5.11 32.57
C LYS A 176 6.83 4.51 32.49
N ILE A 177 7.37 4.29 31.29
CA ILE A 177 8.74 3.82 31.10
C ILE A 177 9.74 4.86 31.63
N GLY A 178 9.55 6.14 31.30
CA GLY A 178 10.38 7.22 31.79
C GLY A 178 10.36 7.33 33.33
N TYR A 179 9.17 7.28 33.92
CA TYR A 179 9.01 7.28 35.38
C TYR A 179 9.74 6.09 36.03
N GLN A 180 9.53 4.87 35.56
CA GLN A 180 10.18 3.68 36.12
C GLN A 180 11.70 3.69 35.95
N ALA A 181 12.20 4.20 34.83
CA ALA A 181 13.62 4.37 34.59
C ALA A 181 14.28 5.38 35.55
N MET A 182 13.54 6.39 35.98
CA MET A 182 14.00 7.38 36.97
C MET A 182 13.89 6.88 38.40
N THR A 183 12.87 6.07 38.73
CA THR A 183 12.58 5.68 40.13
C THR A 183 13.07 4.29 40.54
N SER A 184 13.54 3.45 39.61
CA SER A 184 13.99 2.09 39.91
C SER A 184 15.37 1.78 39.35
N THR A 185 16.19 1.06 40.12
CA THR A 185 17.40 0.42 39.60
C THR A 185 16.96 -0.66 38.62
N VAL A 186 16.99 -0.34 37.33
CA VAL A 186 16.58 -1.24 36.25
C VAL A 186 17.46 -2.50 36.28
N THR A 187 16.96 -3.57 36.90
CA THR A 187 17.55 -4.90 36.81
C THR A 187 17.25 -5.44 35.42
N ILE A 188 18.30 -5.50 34.59
CA ILE A 188 18.23 -6.03 33.24
C ILE A 188 18.01 -7.54 33.38
N GLY A 189 16.74 -7.96 33.29
CA GLY A 189 16.39 -9.37 33.23
C GLY A 189 17.14 -10.07 32.10
N LYS A 190 17.41 -11.37 32.26
CA LYS A 190 17.93 -12.20 31.16
C LYS A 190 17.03 -11.98 29.94
N VAL A 191 17.65 -11.58 28.83
CA VAL A 191 17.01 -11.45 27.51
C VAL A 191 16.14 -12.69 27.29
N PRO A 192 14.81 -12.55 27.29
CA PRO A 192 13.95 -13.65 26.87
C PRO A 192 14.36 -13.98 25.44
N THR A 193 14.70 -15.24 25.18
CA THR A 193 14.97 -15.72 23.83
C THR A 193 13.82 -15.25 22.94
N PRO A 194 14.08 -14.49 21.87
CA PRO A 194 13.04 -13.75 21.14
C PRO A 194 12.15 -14.67 20.30
N MET A 195 12.31 -15.99 20.39
CA MET A 195 11.74 -16.95 19.44
C MET A 195 10.22 -16.95 19.38
N ALA A 196 9.48 -16.69 20.47
CA ALA A 196 8.01 -16.76 20.43
C ALA A 196 7.33 -15.46 19.94
N LEU A 197 7.86 -14.29 20.29
CA LEU A 197 7.32 -12.99 19.86
C LEU A 197 7.82 -12.62 18.46
N ALA A 198 9.09 -12.93 18.15
CA ALA A 198 9.62 -12.80 16.81
C ALA A 198 8.97 -13.82 15.87
N ALA A 199 8.62 -15.04 16.30
CA ALA A 199 7.86 -15.97 15.45
C ALA A 199 6.38 -15.62 15.31
N ALA A 200 5.72 -15.00 16.29
CA ALA A 200 4.33 -14.54 16.12
C ALA A 200 4.23 -13.30 15.20
N ILE A 201 5.16 -12.35 15.33
CA ILE A 201 5.31 -11.18 14.43
C ILE A 201 5.83 -11.63 13.05
N ALA A 202 6.67 -12.67 12.98
CA ALA A 202 7.18 -13.26 11.74
C ALA A 202 6.40 -14.50 11.24
N ALA A 203 5.16 -14.75 11.68
CA ALA A 203 4.35 -15.85 11.10
C ALA A 203 2.90 -15.47 10.78
N GLY A 204 2.29 -14.52 11.50
CA GLY A 204 0.94 -14.02 11.14
C GLY A 204 0.95 -12.96 10.04
N VAL A 205 2.12 -12.36 9.78
CA VAL A 205 2.33 -11.16 8.96
C VAL A 205 3.60 -11.31 8.10
N THR A 206 4.00 -12.50 7.65
CA THR A 206 5.33 -12.65 7.02
C THR A 206 5.38 -12.28 5.55
N VAL A 207 4.28 -12.47 4.84
CA VAL A 207 4.28 -12.25 3.39
C VAL A 207 4.21 -10.77 3.06
N LEU A 208 3.23 -10.05 3.62
CA LEU A 208 2.97 -8.65 3.27
C LEU A 208 4.09 -7.69 3.74
N PRO A 209 4.54 -7.70 5.00
CA PRO A 209 5.74 -7.03 5.46
C PRO A 209 6.99 -7.32 4.66
N ALA A 210 7.36 -8.59 4.47
CA ALA A 210 8.56 -8.91 3.70
C ALA A 210 8.42 -8.41 2.26
N LEU A 211 7.26 -8.60 1.64
CA LEU A 211 6.98 -8.08 0.31
C LEU A 211 7.09 -6.55 0.25
N SER A 212 6.51 -5.83 1.21
CA SER A 212 6.57 -4.37 1.29
C SER A 212 8.00 -3.84 1.45
N VAL A 213 8.83 -4.51 2.28
CA VAL A 213 10.25 -4.17 2.45
C VAL A 213 11.03 -4.47 1.16
N GLY A 214 10.71 -5.57 0.50
CA GLY A 214 11.29 -5.92 -0.80
C GLY A 214 10.96 -4.92 -1.89
N ARG A 215 9.69 -4.49 -1.98
CA ARG A 215 9.22 -3.46 -2.91
C ARG A 215 9.85 -2.11 -2.63
N TRP A 216 9.92 -1.71 -1.35
CA TRP A 216 10.65 -0.53 -0.91
C TRP A 216 12.09 -0.51 -1.42
N ALA A 217 12.78 -1.65 -1.33
CA ALA A 217 14.19 -1.74 -1.71
C ALA A 217 14.43 -1.84 -3.23
N THR A 218 13.48 -2.33 -4.02
CA THR A 218 13.77 -2.79 -5.39
C THR A 218 12.78 -2.36 -6.48
N ALA A 219 11.60 -1.84 -6.12
CA ALA A 219 10.46 -1.76 -7.03
C ALA A 219 9.65 -0.46 -6.94
N GLN A 220 10.32 0.69 -6.79
CA GLN A 220 9.66 2.00 -6.78
C GLN A 220 8.78 2.21 -8.03
N SER A 221 9.33 2.00 -9.23
CA SER A 221 8.60 2.23 -10.48
C SER A 221 7.35 1.35 -10.63
N LEU A 222 7.40 0.11 -10.13
CA LEU A 222 6.25 -0.78 -10.12
C LEU A 222 5.19 -0.30 -9.13
N THR A 223 5.61 0.21 -7.97
CA THR A 223 4.71 0.77 -6.96
C THR A 223 4.01 2.02 -7.48
N ASP A 224 4.74 2.91 -8.17
CA ASP A 224 4.18 4.13 -8.77
C ASP A 224 3.15 3.80 -9.85
N GLN A 225 3.45 2.83 -10.72
CA GLN A 225 2.52 2.39 -11.76
C GLN A 225 1.31 1.66 -11.18
N ALA A 226 1.52 0.77 -10.21
CA ALA A 226 0.42 0.06 -9.54
C ALA A 226 -0.50 1.03 -8.78
N ALA A 227 0.04 2.07 -8.15
CA ALA A 227 -0.77 3.10 -7.49
C ALA A 227 -1.62 3.93 -8.47
N ALA A 228 -1.23 4.00 -9.74
CA ALA A 228 -1.97 4.67 -10.81
C ALA A 228 -3.02 3.78 -11.49
N LEU A 229 -2.98 2.45 -11.29
CA LEU A 229 -3.97 1.54 -11.84
C LEU A 229 -5.38 1.84 -11.30
N THR A 230 -6.39 1.56 -12.10
CA THR A 230 -7.79 1.79 -11.70
C THR A 230 -8.42 0.57 -11.08
N ARG A 231 -9.42 0.77 -10.20
CA ARG A 231 -10.01 -0.21 -9.26
C ARG A 231 -10.53 -1.54 -9.86
N ASP A 232 -10.36 -1.79 -11.15
CA ASP A 232 -10.67 -3.07 -11.75
C ASP A 232 -9.71 -4.14 -11.19
N ASN A 233 -10.28 -5.09 -10.46
CA ASN A 233 -9.53 -6.06 -9.66
C ASN A 233 -8.57 -6.95 -10.47
N SER A 234 -8.82 -7.12 -11.77
CA SER A 234 -8.03 -7.96 -12.68
C SER A 234 -6.64 -7.37 -12.93
N GLU A 235 -6.54 -6.06 -13.22
CA GLU A 235 -5.28 -5.37 -13.50
C GLU A 235 -4.36 -5.34 -12.28
N PHE A 236 -4.96 -5.14 -11.10
CA PHE A 236 -4.28 -5.18 -9.82
C PHE A 236 -3.76 -6.58 -9.45
N MET A 237 -4.54 -7.62 -9.76
CA MET A 237 -4.13 -9.00 -9.48
C MET A 237 -2.97 -9.42 -10.39
N ASP A 238 -2.97 -9.00 -11.65
CA ASP A 238 -1.84 -9.22 -12.57
C ASP A 238 -0.55 -8.56 -12.07
N ALA A 239 -0.62 -7.31 -11.63
CA ALA A 239 0.52 -6.59 -11.07
C ALA A 239 1.03 -7.24 -9.77
N PHE A 240 0.10 -7.76 -8.95
CA PHE A 240 0.42 -8.43 -7.69
C PHE A 240 1.02 -9.83 -7.89
N LEU A 241 0.53 -10.63 -8.84
CA LEU A 241 0.98 -12.01 -9.08
C LEU A 241 2.24 -12.13 -9.96
N HIS A 242 2.81 -11.01 -10.39
CA HIS A 242 4.01 -11.01 -11.22
C HIS A 242 5.19 -11.71 -10.52
N VAL A 243 6.06 -12.38 -11.28
CA VAL A 243 7.28 -13.06 -10.76
C VAL A 243 8.18 -12.11 -9.94
N ALA A 244 8.13 -10.81 -10.25
CA ALA A 244 8.81 -9.76 -9.49
C ALA A 244 8.40 -9.75 -8.01
N THR A 245 7.12 -9.97 -7.72
CA THR A 245 6.56 -9.99 -6.37
C THR A 245 7.19 -11.10 -5.52
N PHE A 246 7.42 -12.28 -6.10
CA PHE A 246 8.09 -13.37 -5.38
C PHE A 246 9.54 -13.02 -5.02
N LEU A 247 10.30 -12.44 -5.96
CA LEU A 247 11.67 -12.01 -5.71
C LEU A 247 11.73 -10.87 -4.70
N GLN A 248 10.81 -9.91 -4.77
CA GLN A 248 10.68 -8.84 -3.78
C GLN A 248 10.40 -9.42 -2.39
N TRP A 249 9.47 -10.37 -2.27
CA TRP A 249 9.21 -11.06 -1.01
C TRP A 249 10.48 -11.72 -0.44
N LEU A 250 11.24 -12.45 -1.27
CA LEU A 250 12.52 -13.05 -0.86
C LEU A 250 13.54 -11.99 -0.42
N THR A 251 13.67 -10.90 -1.18
CA THR A 251 14.58 -9.79 -0.84
C THR A 251 14.22 -9.18 0.50
N GLY A 252 12.94 -8.87 0.74
CA GLY A 252 12.54 -8.28 2.01
C GLY A 252 12.63 -9.24 3.18
N ALA A 253 12.35 -10.54 2.99
CA ALA A 253 12.59 -11.56 4.01
C ALA A 253 14.08 -11.64 4.39
N ALA A 254 14.96 -11.54 3.39
CA ALA A 254 16.40 -11.53 3.59
C ALA A 254 16.88 -10.26 4.33
N ILE A 255 16.35 -9.08 3.97
CA ILE A 255 16.62 -7.79 4.65
C ILE A 255 16.20 -7.86 6.12
N VAL A 256 14.99 -8.35 6.40
CA VAL A 256 14.48 -8.49 7.78
C VAL A 256 15.38 -9.45 8.56
N GLY A 257 15.70 -10.62 7.98
CA GLY A 257 16.62 -11.57 8.60
C GLY A 257 18.00 -10.97 8.89
N PHE A 258 18.53 -10.17 7.98
CA PHE A 258 19.84 -9.52 8.11
C PHE A 258 19.83 -8.44 9.21
N ALA A 259 18.75 -7.67 9.32
CA ALA A 259 18.57 -6.72 10.41
C ALA A 259 18.55 -7.44 11.78
N PHE A 260 17.84 -8.57 11.87
CA PHE A 260 17.83 -9.39 13.08
C PHE A 260 19.22 -9.95 13.41
N SER A 261 19.97 -10.42 12.42
CA SER A 261 21.31 -10.95 12.68
C SER A 261 22.28 -9.87 13.15
N ILE A 262 22.17 -8.62 12.67
CA ILE A 262 22.93 -7.48 13.20
C ILE A 262 22.57 -7.19 14.67
N VAL A 263 21.27 -7.18 15.00
CA VAL A 263 20.82 -6.98 16.38
C VAL A 263 21.37 -8.10 17.29
N ASP A 264 21.33 -9.35 16.83
CA ASP A 264 21.91 -10.48 17.54
C ASP A 264 23.43 -10.33 17.74
N ILE A 265 24.17 -9.81 16.76
CA ILE A 265 25.61 -9.49 16.91
C ILE A 265 25.79 -8.43 17.99
N ALA A 266 25.04 -7.33 17.95
CA ALA A 266 25.14 -6.23 18.90
C ALA A 266 24.81 -6.65 20.34
N VAL A 267 23.83 -7.53 20.51
CA VAL A 267 23.44 -8.09 21.82
C VAL A 267 24.42 -9.18 22.30
N ALA A 268 25.10 -9.87 21.38
CA ALA A 268 26.07 -10.91 21.69
C ALA A 268 27.48 -10.38 22.02
N VAL A 269 27.72 -9.07 21.95
CA VAL A 269 28.99 -8.45 22.37
C VAL A 269 29.28 -8.82 23.83
N GLY A 270 30.28 -9.68 24.05
CA GLY A 270 30.64 -10.25 25.35
C GLY A 270 30.38 -11.76 25.51
N ARG A 271 29.86 -12.47 24.49
CA ARG A 271 29.75 -13.94 24.46
C ARG A 271 31.00 -14.60 23.86
N LYS A 272 31.23 -15.88 24.19
CA LYS A 272 32.41 -16.67 23.75
C LYS A 272 32.49 -16.95 22.24
N SER A 273 31.41 -16.82 21.46
CA SER A 273 31.44 -17.07 20.01
C SER A 273 30.44 -16.20 19.26
N LEU A 274 30.94 -15.47 18.26
CA LEU A 274 30.17 -14.63 17.32
C LEU A 274 30.09 -15.25 15.91
N ILE A 275 30.64 -16.46 15.71
CA ILE A 275 30.79 -17.07 14.39
C ILE A 275 29.43 -17.32 13.71
N LYS A 276 28.47 -17.91 14.44
CA LYS A 276 27.15 -18.23 13.90
C LYS A 276 26.40 -16.98 13.38
N PRO A 277 26.21 -15.90 14.16
CA PRO A 277 25.49 -14.73 13.66
C PRO A 277 26.24 -14.00 12.54
N ILE A 278 27.59 -14.02 12.52
CA ILE A 278 28.37 -13.47 11.40
C ILE A 278 28.11 -14.26 10.12
N ILE A 279 28.21 -15.60 10.16
CA ILE A 279 27.94 -16.45 8.98
C ILE A 279 26.50 -16.22 8.48
N THR A 280 25.52 -16.18 9.39
CA THR A 280 24.12 -15.89 9.03
C THR A 280 23.98 -14.53 8.36
N SER A 281 24.61 -13.47 8.88
CA SER A 281 24.62 -12.15 8.25
C SER A 281 25.25 -12.17 6.85
N VAL A 282 26.36 -12.88 6.66
CA VAL A 282 27.04 -12.97 5.35
C VAL A 282 26.17 -13.71 4.33
N VAL A 283 25.56 -14.83 4.72
CA VAL A 283 24.66 -15.59 3.84
C VAL A 283 23.44 -14.76 3.45
N LEU A 284 22.82 -14.07 4.42
CA LEU A 284 21.66 -13.21 4.16
C LEU A 284 22.03 -12.02 3.28
N LEU A 285 23.20 -11.40 3.49
CA LEU A 285 23.70 -10.34 2.61
C LEU A 285 23.91 -10.83 1.17
N GLY A 286 24.49 -12.02 1.01
CA GLY A 286 24.62 -12.66 -0.30
C GLY A 286 23.27 -12.90 -0.98
N LEU A 287 22.27 -13.37 -0.21
CA LEU A 287 20.90 -13.56 -0.69
C LEU A 287 20.24 -12.24 -1.10
N ILE A 288 20.44 -11.16 -0.33
CA ILE A 288 19.93 -9.82 -0.66
C ILE A 288 20.51 -9.36 -2.00
N ILE A 289 21.83 -9.48 -2.22
CA ILE A 289 22.47 -9.03 -3.46
C ILE A 289 21.89 -9.76 -4.68
N ILE A 290 21.76 -11.10 -4.60
CA ILE A 290 21.23 -11.91 -5.70
C ILE A 290 19.76 -11.60 -5.97
N THR A 291 18.93 -11.62 -4.93
CA THR A 291 17.49 -11.45 -5.06
C THR A 291 17.12 -10.01 -5.44
N ALA A 292 17.81 -9.00 -4.90
CA ALA A 292 17.53 -7.59 -5.20
C ALA A 292 17.86 -7.23 -6.64
N GLY A 293 18.96 -7.74 -7.19
CA GLY A 293 19.33 -7.55 -8.60
C GLY A 293 18.27 -8.13 -9.54
N GLY A 294 17.83 -9.37 -9.28
CA GLY A 294 16.74 -10.00 -10.02
C GLY A 294 15.41 -9.26 -9.87
N ALA A 295 15.01 -8.96 -8.62
CA ALA A 295 13.78 -8.25 -8.30
C ALA A 295 13.70 -6.89 -9.00
N SER A 296 14.78 -6.10 -8.97
CA SER A 296 14.82 -4.78 -9.60
C SER A 296 14.70 -4.86 -11.12
N SER A 297 15.42 -5.80 -11.76
CA SER A 297 15.34 -6.01 -13.20
C SER A 297 13.93 -6.43 -13.63
N THR A 298 13.33 -7.43 -12.98
CA THR A 298 11.98 -7.91 -13.31
C THR A 298 10.91 -6.87 -12.98
N SER A 299 11.08 -6.07 -11.91
CA SER A 299 10.17 -4.98 -11.57
C SER A 299 10.17 -3.89 -12.63
N LYS A 300 11.35 -3.57 -13.19
CA LYS A 300 11.46 -2.62 -14.29
C LYS A 300 10.72 -3.13 -15.54
N THR A 301 10.92 -4.39 -15.91
CA THR A 301 10.18 -5.02 -17.01
C THR A 301 8.67 -4.95 -16.78
N ALA A 302 8.19 -5.38 -15.61
CA ALA A 302 6.78 -5.33 -15.27
C ALA A 302 6.21 -3.89 -15.30
N SER A 303 6.97 -2.91 -14.81
CA SER A 303 6.55 -1.50 -14.87
C SER A 303 6.46 -0.98 -16.31
N THR A 304 7.37 -1.41 -17.20
CA THR A 304 7.30 -1.07 -18.62
C THR A 304 6.11 -1.77 -19.28
N GLU A 305 5.85 -3.04 -18.97
CA GLU A 305 4.70 -3.77 -19.50
C GLU A 305 3.37 -3.13 -19.09
N LEU A 306 3.21 -2.72 -17.83
CA LEU A 306 2.03 -1.97 -17.39
C LEU A 306 1.88 -0.63 -18.11
N ALA A 307 3.01 0.01 -18.44
CA ALA A 307 3.02 1.25 -19.19
C ALA A 307 2.78 1.07 -20.70
N THR A 308 2.84 -0.14 -21.26
CA THR A 308 2.73 -0.33 -22.72
C THR A 308 1.60 -1.26 -23.16
N LEU A 309 1.10 -2.13 -22.29
CA LEU A 309 -0.03 -3.00 -22.59
C LEU A 309 -1.36 -2.26 -22.45
N GLY A 310 -2.30 -2.55 -23.36
CA GLY A 310 -3.68 -2.06 -23.26
C GLY A 310 -4.52 -2.82 -22.22
N PRO A 311 -5.78 -2.39 -21.99
CA PRO A 311 -6.70 -3.01 -21.04
C PRO A 311 -7.03 -4.47 -21.42
N GLY A 312 -7.41 -5.25 -20.40
CA GLY A 312 -7.64 -6.70 -20.52
C GLY A 312 -8.91 -7.13 -21.26
N GLU A 313 -9.21 -8.43 -21.18
CA GLU A 313 -10.26 -9.15 -21.95
C GLU A 313 -11.68 -8.58 -21.78
N GLU A 314 -12.01 -7.98 -20.62
CA GLU A 314 -13.33 -7.38 -20.38
C GLU A 314 -13.62 -6.21 -21.32
N VAL A 315 -12.61 -5.39 -21.61
CA VAL A 315 -12.70 -4.29 -22.59
C VAL A 315 -12.77 -4.83 -24.02
N GLN A 316 -12.09 -5.95 -24.29
CA GLN A 316 -12.11 -6.62 -25.59
C GLN A 316 -13.49 -7.19 -25.94
N ASN A 317 -14.31 -7.54 -24.96
CA ASN A 317 -15.68 -8.05 -25.19
C ASN A 317 -16.65 -6.98 -25.74
N CYS A 318 -16.37 -5.68 -25.53
CA CYS A 318 -17.12 -4.58 -26.15
C CYS A 318 -16.43 -4.17 -27.46
N THR A 319 -15.52 -3.19 -27.42
CA THR A 319 -14.62 -2.82 -28.53
C THR A 319 -13.51 -1.90 -28.02
N ALA A 320 -12.29 -2.03 -28.54
CA ALA A 320 -11.16 -1.17 -28.19
C ALA A 320 -10.24 -0.87 -29.37
N TRP A 321 -9.59 0.29 -29.32
CA TRP A 321 -8.64 0.77 -30.31
C TRP A 321 -7.44 1.38 -29.63
N TRP A 322 -6.25 1.15 -30.14
CA TRP A 322 -5.02 1.72 -29.58
C TRP A 322 -4.12 2.32 -30.65
N THR A 323 -3.37 3.34 -30.26
CA THR A 323 -2.26 3.85 -31.07
C THR A 323 -0.98 3.13 -30.69
N THR A 324 -0.40 2.38 -31.63
CA THR A 324 0.88 1.67 -31.41
C THR A 324 2.09 2.61 -31.40
N ASP A 325 1.92 3.84 -31.88
CA ASP A 325 3.02 4.78 -32.10
C ASP A 325 3.35 5.64 -30.87
N ALA A 326 2.51 5.60 -29.83
CA ALA A 326 2.72 6.27 -28.55
C ALA A 326 3.21 5.26 -27.50
N VAL A 327 4.16 5.68 -26.66
CA VAL A 327 4.66 4.90 -25.51
C VAL A 327 4.62 5.81 -24.28
N PRO A 328 3.67 5.61 -23.34
CA PRO A 328 2.61 4.59 -23.32
C PRO A 328 1.63 4.62 -24.50
N ALA A 329 1.09 3.46 -24.88
CA ALA A 329 0.04 3.39 -25.89
C ALA A 329 -1.26 3.97 -25.31
N THR A 330 -1.87 4.93 -26.01
CA THR A 330 -3.21 5.40 -25.67
C THR A 330 -4.23 4.44 -26.26
N THR A 331 -5.11 3.91 -25.39
CA THR A 331 -6.21 3.03 -25.79
C THR A 331 -7.55 3.71 -25.54
N PHE A 332 -8.38 3.75 -26.57
CA PHE A 332 -9.80 4.06 -26.47
C PHE A 332 -10.58 2.76 -26.35
N ALA A 333 -11.55 2.73 -25.45
CA ALA A 333 -12.41 1.57 -25.24
C ALA A 333 -13.85 1.99 -25.05
N VAL A 334 -14.77 1.24 -25.65
CA VAL A 334 -16.16 1.21 -25.20
C VAL A 334 -16.28 0.07 -24.19
N ALA A 335 -16.84 0.33 -23.01
CA ALA A 335 -16.88 -0.62 -21.90
C ALA A 335 -18.18 -0.52 -21.09
N GLY A 336 -18.31 -1.36 -20.06
CA GLY A 336 -19.49 -1.43 -19.19
C GLY A 336 -20.43 -2.57 -19.56
N GLY A 337 -21.35 -2.93 -18.65
CA GLY A 337 -22.28 -4.06 -18.84
C GLY A 337 -23.27 -3.91 -20.01
N GLY A 338 -23.33 -2.72 -20.61
CA GLY A 338 -24.03 -2.45 -21.86
C GLY A 338 -23.18 -1.68 -22.88
N CYS A 339 -21.85 -1.73 -22.77
CA CYS A 339 -20.95 -0.93 -23.59
C CYS A 339 -21.38 0.56 -23.62
N ASP A 340 -21.73 1.12 -22.47
CA ASP A 340 -22.42 2.41 -22.30
C ASP A 340 -21.50 3.53 -21.79
N VAL A 341 -20.22 3.23 -21.61
CA VAL A 341 -19.19 4.20 -21.23
C VAL A 341 -18.01 4.14 -22.19
N VAL A 342 -17.44 5.31 -22.48
CA VAL A 342 -16.15 5.47 -23.15
C VAL A 342 -15.08 5.57 -22.08
N ARG A 343 -14.05 4.73 -22.19
CA ARG A 343 -12.87 4.78 -21.33
C ARG A 343 -11.64 5.05 -22.18
N ILE A 344 -10.77 5.91 -21.66
CA ILE A 344 -9.45 6.14 -22.26
C ILE A 344 -8.41 5.65 -21.27
N TYR A 345 -7.43 4.91 -21.79
CA TYR A 345 -6.31 4.37 -21.06
C TYR A 345 -4.99 4.88 -21.63
N GLU A 346 -4.01 5.04 -20.76
CA GLU A 346 -2.59 5.20 -21.08
C GLU A 346 -1.87 3.95 -20.53
N GLY A 347 -1.50 3.01 -21.41
CA GLY A 347 -1.18 1.64 -20.98
C GLY A 347 -2.37 0.98 -20.27
N LYS A 348 -2.14 0.40 -19.08
CA LYS A 348 -3.22 -0.11 -18.20
C LYS A 348 -3.85 0.96 -17.29
N VAL A 349 -3.44 2.23 -17.37
CA VAL A 349 -3.96 3.29 -16.50
C VAL A 349 -5.14 3.99 -17.16
N ARG A 350 -6.36 3.88 -16.59
CA ARG A 350 -7.53 4.63 -17.10
C ARG A 350 -7.43 6.10 -16.70
N ILE A 351 -7.40 6.97 -17.71
CA ILE A 351 -7.26 8.43 -17.56
C ILE A 351 -8.59 9.20 -17.73
N SER A 352 -9.60 8.58 -18.34
CA SER A 352 -10.91 9.20 -18.54
C SER A 352 -12.04 8.16 -18.59
N GLU A 353 -13.22 8.55 -18.12
CA GLU A 353 -14.47 7.81 -18.29
C GLU A 353 -15.61 8.80 -18.60
N THR A 354 -16.27 8.59 -19.74
CA THR A 354 -17.36 9.44 -20.21
C THR A 354 -18.58 8.56 -20.53
N PRO A 355 -19.76 8.82 -19.95
CA PRO A 355 -20.97 8.09 -20.31
C PRO A 355 -21.38 8.40 -21.75
N LEU A 356 -21.73 7.37 -22.53
CA LEU A 356 -22.28 7.52 -23.88
C LEU A 356 -23.73 8.04 -23.87
N GLY A 357 -24.45 7.80 -22.79
CA GLY A 357 -25.87 8.15 -22.66
C GLY A 357 -26.83 7.16 -23.36
N PHE A 358 -26.31 6.08 -23.94
CA PHE A 358 -27.06 4.97 -24.52
C PHE A 358 -26.27 3.67 -24.41
N ASN A 359 -26.93 2.53 -24.66
CA ASN A 359 -26.33 1.21 -24.64
C ASN A 359 -25.82 0.87 -26.05
N ALA A 360 -24.51 0.62 -26.21
CA ALA A 360 -23.92 0.29 -27.50
C ALA A 360 -24.03 -1.21 -27.84
N GLN A 361 -24.41 -2.04 -26.87
CA GLN A 361 -24.61 -3.46 -27.02
C GLN A 361 -26.10 -3.79 -27.29
N SER A 362 -26.40 -4.36 -28.45
CA SER A 362 -27.77 -4.80 -28.74
C SER A 362 -27.91 -6.32 -28.57
N THR A 363 -29.08 -6.73 -28.05
CA THR A 363 -29.56 -8.12 -28.06
C THR A 363 -30.36 -8.45 -29.33
N SER A 364 -30.56 -7.46 -30.20
CA SER A 364 -31.28 -7.53 -31.47
C SER A 364 -30.33 -7.37 -32.67
N THR A 365 -30.72 -7.89 -33.83
CA THR A 365 -29.91 -7.85 -35.05
C THR A 365 -29.83 -6.44 -35.63
N TRP A 366 -28.62 -5.91 -35.74
CA TRP A 366 -28.32 -4.68 -36.47
C TRP A 366 -28.33 -4.95 -37.98
N THR A 367 -28.68 -3.94 -38.79
CA THR A 367 -28.70 -4.09 -40.26
C THR A 367 -28.05 -2.91 -40.97
N THR A 368 -27.33 -3.21 -42.06
CA THR A 368 -26.79 -2.21 -42.98
C THR A 368 -27.89 -1.52 -43.77
N THR A 369 -27.58 -0.40 -44.43
CA THR A 369 -28.52 0.31 -45.31
C THR A 369 -29.00 -0.54 -46.50
N THR A 370 -28.28 -1.60 -46.86
CA THR A 370 -28.66 -2.58 -47.90
C THR A 370 -29.46 -3.77 -47.36
N GLY A 371 -29.72 -3.82 -46.04
CA GLY A 371 -30.47 -4.89 -45.40
C GLY A 371 -29.64 -6.11 -44.97
N SER A 372 -28.30 -6.06 -45.10
CA SER A 372 -27.42 -7.12 -44.61
C SER A 372 -27.32 -7.07 -43.08
N PRO A 373 -27.33 -8.20 -42.35
CA PRO A 373 -27.16 -8.19 -40.91
C PRO A 373 -25.72 -7.82 -40.51
N ILE A 374 -25.56 -7.06 -39.43
CA ILE A 374 -24.27 -6.78 -38.78
C ILE A 374 -24.15 -7.73 -37.58
N THR A 375 -23.10 -8.55 -37.57
CA THR A 375 -22.91 -9.67 -36.64
C THR A 375 -22.17 -9.30 -35.35
N VAL A 376 -21.56 -8.10 -35.30
CA VAL A 376 -20.87 -7.62 -34.11
C VAL A 376 -21.85 -7.05 -33.09
N PRO A 377 -21.64 -7.29 -31.79
CA PRO A 377 -22.54 -6.83 -30.73
C PRO A 377 -22.54 -5.30 -30.59
N THR A 378 -21.37 -4.68 -30.81
CA THR A 378 -21.12 -3.24 -30.65
C THR A 378 -20.55 -2.68 -31.96
N PRO A 379 -21.40 -2.17 -32.88
CA PRO A 379 -20.94 -1.69 -34.18
C PRO A 379 -20.25 -0.33 -34.07
N THR A 380 -18.99 -0.28 -34.51
CA THR A 380 -18.12 0.90 -34.32
C THR A 380 -17.13 1.06 -35.47
N ALA A 381 -16.73 2.30 -35.77
CA ALA A 381 -15.80 2.59 -36.87
C ALA A 381 -14.86 3.76 -36.57
N SER A 382 -13.61 3.67 -37.03
CA SER A 382 -12.61 4.75 -36.88
C SER A 382 -12.48 5.61 -38.15
N TYR A 383 -12.49 6.92 -37.94
CA TYR A 383 -12.32 7.96 -38.94
C TYR A 383 -11.19 8.92 -38.55
N GLY A 384 -9.99 8.39 -38.31
CA GLY A 384 -8.84 9.21 -37.92
C GLY A 384 -8.93 9.59 -36.44
N GLN A 385 -9.37 10.80 -36.13
CA GLN A 385 -9.48 11.27 -34.73
C GLN A 385 -10.89 11.09 -34.14
N THR A 386 -11.83 10.55 -34.91
CA THR A 386 -13.20 10.31 -34.45
C THR A 386 -13.53 8.82 -34.55
N ILE A 387 -14.03 8.25 -33.45
CA ILE A 387 -14.65 6.92 -33.43
C ILE A 387 -16.16 7.12 -33.43
N VAL A 388 -16.84 6.46 -34.35
CA VAL A 388 -18.30 6.45 -34.39
C VAL A 388 -18.80 5.19 -33.69
N VAL A 389 -19.74 5.36 -32.75
CA VAL A 389 -20.34 4.27 -31.96
C VAL A 389 -21.84 4.24 -32.20
N ALA A 390 -22.38 3.08 -32.59
CA ALA A 390 -23.81 2.85 -32.74
C ALA A 390 -24.43 2.34 -31.43
N GLY A 391 -25.66 2.76 -31.17
CA GLY A 391 -26.37 2.47 -29.93
C GLY A 391 -27.84 2.12 -30.12
N ALA A 392 -28.33 1.26 -29.24
CA ALA A 392 -29.72 0.87 -29.15
C ALA A 392 -30.40 1.57 -27.96
N GLN A 393 -31.70 1.85 -28.07
CA GLN A 393 -32.49 2.37 -26.96
C GLN A 393 -33.10 1.19 -26.17
N GLY A 394 -32.25 0.51 -25.39
CA GLY A 394 -32.64 -0.61 -24.55
C GLY A 394 -33.05 -1.87 -25.33
N SER A 395 -33.62 -2.85 -24.63
CA SER A 395 -33.90 -4.21 -25.15
C SER A 395 -35.22 -4.36 -25.92
N ARG A 396 -35.97 -3.28 -26.14
CA ARG A 396 -37.39 -3.36 -26.56
C ARG A 396 -37.65 -3.14 -28.05
N SER A 397 -36.66 -2.74 -28.85
CA SER A 397 -36.87 -2.54 -30.29
C SER A 397 -35.66 -3.04 -31.11
N PRO A 398 -35.89 -3.76 -32.22
CA PRO A 398 -34.82 -4.17 -33.11
C PRO A 398 -34.28 -2.98 -33.91
N GLY A 399 -32.97 -2.71 -33.84
CA GLY A 399 -32.28 -1.73 -34.68
C GLY A 399 -31.56 -0.61 -33.93
N ALA A 400 -30.84 0.23 -34.68
CA ALA A 400 -30.08 1.35 -34.13
C ALA A 400 -30.94 2.58 -33.89
N PHE A 401 -30.70 3.26 -32.78
CA PHE A 401 -31.44 4.46 -32.37
C PHE A 401 -30.55 5.67 -32.21
N ASN A 402 -29.28 5.46 -31.87
CA ASN A 402 -28.31 6.53 -31.66
C ASN A 402 -27.02 6.23 -32.41
N LEU A 403 -26.39 7.29 -32.89
CA LEU A 403 -24.98 7.31 -33.26
C LEU A 403 -24.30 8.42 -32.47
N ALA A 404 -23.08 8.16 -32.01
CA ALA A 404 -22.23 9.20 -31.45
C ALA A 404 -20.88 9.20 -32.15
N GLY A 405 -20.40 10.39 -32.51
CA GLY A 405 -19.01 10.63 -32.86
C GLY A 405 -18.24 11.02 -31.61
N VAL A 406 -17.27 10.21 -31.24
CA VAL A 406 -16.46 10.38 -30.04
C VAL A 406 -15.03 10.71 -30.46
N GLY A 407 -14.45 11.76 -29.87
CA GLY A 407 -13.05 12.08 -30.09
C GLY A 407 -12.14 10.98 -29.53
N PHE A 408 -11.22 10.47 -30.34
CA PHE A 408 -10.30 9.39 -29.96
C PHE A 408 -9.44 9.78 -28.76
N GLN A 409 -8.91 11.01 -28.75
CA GLN A 409 -8.00 11.50 -27.70
C GLN A 409 -8.72 11.99 -26.45
N SER A 410 -9.89 12.62 -26.62
CA SER A 410 -10.62 13.25 -25.52
C SER A 410 -11.65 12.33 -24.88
N GLY A 411 -12.12 11.31 -25.61
CA GLY A 411 -13.27 10.48 -25.21
C GLY A 411 -14.57 11.29 -25.08
N ALA A 412 -14.55 12.54 -25.54
CA ALA A 412 -15.69 13.43 -25.49
C ALA A 412 -16.61 13.15 -26.68
N ILE A 413 -17.91 13.22 -26.42
CA ILE A 413 -18.93 13.13 -27.47
C ILE A 413 -18.91 14.45 -28.23
N ASN A 414 -18.44 14.42 -29.48
CA ASN A 414 -18.38 15.59 -30.36
C ASN A 414 -19.76 15.88 -30.96
N TRP A 415 -20.48 14.84 -31.34
CA TRP A 415 -21.83 14.94 -31.90
C TRP A 415 -22.61 13.66 -31.64
N THR A 416 -23.94 13.79 -31.66
CA THR A 416 -24.86 12.65 -31.64
C THR A 416 -25.85 12.80 -32.77
N TYR A 417 -26.38 11.68 -33.23
CA TYR A 417 -27.39 11.63 -34.27
C TYR A 417 -28.50 10.66 -33.91
N THR A 418 -29.73 11.10 -34.16
CA THR A 418 -30.97 10.32 -34.07
C THR A 418 -31.83 10.64 -35.29
N CYS A 419 -32.61 9.66 -35.77
CA CYS A 419 -33.67 9.97 -36.72
C CYS A 419 -34.78 10.78 -36.04
N ALA A 420 -35.58 11.47 -36.85
CA ALA A 420 -36.76 12.17 -36.35
C ALA A 420 -37.66 11.21 -35.54
N ASN A 421 -38.26 11.69 -34.46
CA ASN A 421 -39.12 10.93 -33.55
C ASN A 421 -38.46 9.72 -32.85
N TYR A 422 -37.12 9.60 -32.88
CA TYR A 422 -36.40 8.45 -32.32
C TYR A 422 -36.77 7.13 -33.02
N ASP A 423 -37.05 7.16 -34.32
CA ASP A 423 -37.29 5.94 -35.10
C ASP A 423 -35.98 5.12 -35.27
N PRO A 424 -36.06 3.77 -35.27
CA PRO A 424 -34.90 2.93 -35.53
C PRO A 424 -34.41 3.11 -36.99
N PHE A 425 -33.11 2.97 -37.19
CA PHE A 425 -32.47 3.11 -38.49
C PHE A 425 -31.47 2.00 -38.79
N ALA A 426 -31.23 1.82 -40.09
CA ALA A 426 -30.12 1.06 -40.62
C ALA A 426 -28.95 1.99 -40.93
N PHE A 427 -27.71 1.51 -40.80
CA PHE A 427 -26.53 2.35 -41.02
C PHE A 427 -25.38 1.58 -41.67
N THR A 428 -24.50 2.30 -42.38
CA THR A 428 -23.33 1.74 -43.05
C THR A 428 -22.14 2.69 -42.82
N PHE A 429 -21.01 2.15 -42.37
CA PHE A 429 -19.75 2.91 -42.23
C PHE A 429 -18.95 2.84 -43.54
N SER A 430 -18.85 3.98 -44.22
CA SER A 430 -18.20 4.11 -45.53
C SER A 430 -16.82 4.78 -45.38
N GLY A 431 -15.77 4.16 -45.93
CA GLY A 431 -14.41 4.72 -45.91
C GLY A 431 -13.72 4.79 -44.54
N SER A 432 -14.02 3.87 -43.63
CA SER A 432 -13.40 3.75 -42.29
C SER A 432 -12.24 2.75 -42.23
N GLN A 433 -11.38 2.86 -41.20
CA GLN A 433 -10.35 1.86 -40.89
C GLN A 433 -10.78 0.99 -39.70
N GLY A 434 -10.54 -0.33 -39.78
CA GLY A 434 -10.54 -1.29 -38.65
C GLY A 434 -11.84 -1.53 -37.89
N ALA A 435 -12.90 -2.07 -38.53
CA ALA A 435 -13.97 -2.70 -37.74
C ALA A 435 -13.59 -4.17 -37.44
N ASP A 436 -13.69 -4.58 -36.17
CA ASP A 436 -13.26 -5.89 -35.65
C ASP A 436 -14.19 -7.07 -36.02
N ASN A 437 -14.59 -7.19 -37.29
CA ASN A 437 -14.97 -8.48 -37.86
C ASN A 437 -14.69 -8.49 -39.36
N ILE A 438 -14.37 -9.67 -39.90
CA ILE A 438 -13.62 -9.99 -41.13
C ILE A 438 -14.23 -9.51 -42.48
N ASP A 439 -15.39 -8.84 -42.43
CA ASP A 439 -16.05 -8.09 -43.52
C ASP A 439 -16.00 -6.54 -43.30
N GLY A 440 -15.23 -6.09 -42.29
CA GLY A 440 -15.42 -4.87 -41.49
C GLY A 440 -14.59 -3.64 -41.88
N ALA A 441 -14.14 -3.54 -43.12
CA ALA A 441 -13.92 -2.23 -43.73
C ALA A 441 -14.30 -2.40 -45.21
N VAL A 442 -15.20 -1.54 -45.71
CA VAL A 442 -15.77 -1.54 -47.07
C VAL A 442 -17.13 -2.25 -47.16
N PHE A 443 -18.17 -1.66 -46.59
CA PHE A 443 -19.40 -1.48 -47.38
C PHE A 443 -19.40 -0.05 -47.90
N THR A 444 -18.43 0.25 -48.77
CA THR A 444 -18.46 1.44 -49.62
C THR A 444 -19.21 1.02 -50.88
N PRO A 445 -20.42 1.52 -51.16
CA PRO A 445 -20.91 1.53 -52.53
C PRO A 445 -19.84 2.19 -53.41
N PRO A 446 -19.54 1.68 -54.62
CA PRO A 446 -18.50 2.26 -55.47
C PRO A 446 -18.75 3.77 -55.67
N GLY A 447 -17.83 4.62 -55.19
CA GLY A 447 -17.90 6.08 -55.34
C GLY A 447 -18.20 6.89 -54.07
N GLU A 448 -18.50 6.25 -52.93
CA GLU A 448 -18.76 6.98 -51.69
C GLU A 448 -17.48 7.36 -50.93
N GLY A 449 -17.37 8.65 -50.57
CA GLY A 449 -16.31 9.17 -49.71
C GLY A 449 -16.49 8.78 -48.24
N ARG A 450 -15.59 9.28 -47.37
CA ARG A 450 -15.63 9.04 -45.91
C ARG A 450 -16.93 9.59 -45.31
N SER A 451 -17.87 8.71 -44.97
CA SER A 451 -19.19 9.09 -44.43
C SER A 451 -19.84 7.97 -43.62
N VAL A 452 -20.78 8.34 -42.76
CA VAL A 452 -21.71 7.41 -42.11
C VAL A 452 -23.05 7.54 -42.81
N ILE A 453 -23.49 6.47 -43.48
CA ILE A 453 -24.74 6.46 -44.23
C ILE A 453 -25.83 5.95 -43.30
N VAL A 454 -26.93 6.69 -43.16
CA VAL A 454 -28.07 6.32 -42.30
C VAL A 454 -29.34 6.26 -43.14
N ASN A 455 -30.15 5.22 -42.95
CA ASN A 455 -31.46 5.08 -43.56
C ASN A 455 -32.56 5.17 -42.48
N CYS A 456 -33.19 6.33 -42.38
CA CYS A 456 -34.35 6.58 -41.53
C CYS A 456 -35.63 6.24 -42.31
N LEU A 457 -36.12 5.01 -42.21
CA LEU A 457 -37.40 4.57 -42.80
C LEU A 457 -37.58 4.91 -44.29
N GLY A 458 -36.53 4.69 -45.10
CA GLY A 458 -36.54 4.93 -46.54
C GLY A 458 -35.88 6.24 -46.97
N ARG A 459 -35.51 7.11 -46.02
CA ARG A 459 -34.71 8.31 -46.30
C ARG A 459 -33.24 8.05 -45.99
N VAL A 460 -32.43 8.01 -47.04
CA VAL A 460 -30.96 7.88 -46.93
C VAL A 460 -30.33 9.25 -46.70
N LEU A 461 -29.43 9.33 -45.73
CA LEU A 461 -28.70 10.52 -45.31
C LEU A 461 -27.22 10.19 -45.17
N HIS A 462 -26.35 11.12 -45.54
CA HIS A 462 -24.90 11.00 -45.34
C HIS A 462 -24.48 11.93 -44.22
N ILE A 463 -23.77 11.38 -43.23
CA ILE A 463 -23.28 12.12 -42.07
C ILE A 463 -21.76 12.20 -42.19
N ASN A 464 -21.23 13.42 -42.04
CA ASN A 464 -19.81 13.64 -41.94
C ASN A 464 -19.32 13.12 -40.56
N PRO A 465 -18.40 12.14 -40.52
CA PRO A 465 -17.99 11.51 -39.28
C PRO A 465 -17.26 12.46 -38.34
N ASP A 466 -16.62 13.53 -38.83
CA ASP A 466 -15.81 14.43 -38.02
C ASP A 466 -16.65 15.44 -37.23
N ASN A 467 -17.80 15.86 -37.75
CA ASN A 467 -18.60 16.93 -37.17
C ASN A 467 -20.12 16.66 -37.09
N GLY A 468 -20.59 15.52 -37.58
CA GLY A 468 -22.00 15.13 -37.54
C GLY A 468 -22.90 15.88 -38.54
N ALA A 469 -22.33 16.69 -39.44
CA ALA A 469 -23.12 17.43 -40.42
C ALA A 469 -23.72 16.48 -41.48
N VAL A 470 -25.01 16.69 -41.78
CA VAL A 470 -25.75 15.92 -42.79
C VAL A 470 -25.60 16.59 -44.17
N PHE A 471 -25.35 15.81 -45.22
CA PHE A 471 -25.21 16.31 -46.60
C PHE A 471 -25.84 15.42 -47.66
#